data_AF-A0A3L7XQ27-F1
#
_entry.id   AF-A0A3L7XQ27-F1
#
_cell.length_a   1.000
_cell.length_b   1.000
_cell.length_c   1.000
_cell.angle_alpha   90.00
_cell.angle_beta   90.00
_cell.angle_gamma   90.00
#
_symmetry.space_group_name_H-M   'P 1'
#
loop_
_entity.id
_entity.type
_entity.pdbx_description
1 polymer ?
#
loop_
_entity_poly.entity_id
_entity_poly.type
_entity_poly.pdbx_seq_one_letter_code
_entity_poly.pdbx_strand_id
1 'polypeptide(L)'
;MGIIDSLSAGYRLLIQRLELLLLPLLLDAFIWFAPRLSIEPLLQRFASFYVGIFDQLGEAAVTAGPGLADLPAQVTTALDAAGKSLNLFDLLVSSSLYHVPSLLVILPDLKTSQATLELVSLFNVSSSGLVLGLLGLLLGVTYMNLLARIVPLGEGEKSVTPPLFFSAVLRHWLRSLGFLLVLLLFLLMLYIPVGVGVTVLMLISPALGLGAMMLVSGLLTVIFFYLYFVTVGLVLDNLGVRAAVMRSIVLVRNNFWSTLGFFLLTNLISVGITLLLQEVATMGLAGLVGSALVNAFVGTGLAVALLIFYRTRLIVTAEKIQGQKS
;
A
#
# COMPACT_ATOMS: atom_id res chain seq x y z
N MET A 1 3.59 -13.88 23.44
CA MET A 1 4.43 -13.74 22.23
C MET A 1 4.70 -12.27 21.95
N GLY A 2 5.97 -11.91 21.90
CA GLY A 2 6.46 -10.58 21.52
C GLY A 2 6.49 -10.37 20.00
N ILE A 3 7.03 -9.23 19.59
CA ILE A 3 7.22 -8.86 18.17
C ILE A 3 8.19 -9.85 17.50
N ILE A 4 9.32 -10.15 18.16
CA ILE A 4 10.35 -11.07 17.66
C ILE A 4 9.81 -12.50 17.49
N ASP A 5 8.99 -12.97 18.44
CA ASP A 5 8.35 -14.29 18.34
C ASP A 5 7.42 -14.37 17.12
N SER A 6 6.68 -13.30 16.84
CA SER A 6 5.77 -13.25 15.69
C SER A 6 6.54 -13.28 14.37
N LEU A 7 7.67 -12.56 14.30
CA LEU A 7 8.58 -12.59 13.15
C LEU A 7 9.18 -13.99 12.96
N SER A 8 9.75 -14.55 14.02
CA SER A 8 10.38 -15.87 13.99
C SER A 8 9.38 -16.97 13.61
N ALA A 9 8.16 -16.91 14.13
CA ALA A 9 7.10 -17.84 13.76
C ALA A 9 6.68 -17.68 12.29
N GLY A 10 6.60 -16.44 11.78
CA GLY A 10 6.28 -16.16 10.38
C GLY A 10 7.27 -16.80 9.41
N TYR A 11 8.57 -16.60 9.64
CA TYR A 11 9.62 -17.22 8.81
C TYR A 11 9.68 -18.74 8.97
N ARG A 12 9.47 -19.28 10.17
CA ARG A 12 9.42 -20.74 10.39
C ARG A 12 8.29 -21.41 9.59
N LEU A 13 7.11 -20.80 9.56
CA LEU A 13 6.00 -21.31 8.75
C LEU A 13 6.28 -21.18 7.25
N LEU A 14 6.88 -20.06 6.83
CA LEU A 14 7.21 -19.84 5.42
C LEU A 14 8.21 -20.86 4.87
N ILE A 15 9.25 -21.22 5.63
CA ILE A 15 10.25 -22.23 5.21
C ILE A 15 9.60 -23.58 4.90
N GLN A 16 8.48 -23.90 5.56
CA GLN A 16 7.73 -25.13 5.33
C GLN A 16 6.73 -25.03 4.16
N ARG A 17 6.56 -23.84 3.57
CA ARG A 17 5.52 -23.48 2.60
C ARG A 17 6.06 -22.52 1.53
N LEU A 18 7.20 -22.87 0.92
CA LEU A 18 7.89 -22.02 -0.06
C LEU A 18 7.07 -21.78 -1.34
N GLU A 19 6.05 -22.59 -1.61
CA GLU A 19 5.09 -22.38 -2.70
C GLU A 19 4.36 -21.02 -2.61
N LEU A 20 4.29 -20.42 -1.41
CA LEU A 20 3.68 -19.09 -1.21
C LEU A 20 4.49 -17.96 -1.86
N LEU A 21 5.77 -18.20 -2.17
CA LEU A 21 6.61 -17.26 -2.90
C LEU A 21 6.27 -17.19 -4.39
N LEU A 22 5.56 -18.18 -4.94
CA LEU A 22 5.28 -18.27 -6.37
C LEU A 22 4.48 -17.07 -6.87
N LEU A 23 3.45 -16.63 -6.12
CA LEU A 23 2.61 -15.51 -6.56
C LEU A 23 3.41 -14.20 -6.67
N PRO A 24 4.15 -13.76 -5.63
CA PRO A 24 5.07 -12.63 -5.75
C PRO A 24 6.08 -12.74 -6.89
N LEU A 25 6.70 -13.92 -7.05
CA LEU A 25 7.71 -14.13 -8.10
C LEU A 25 7.12 -14.12 -9.51
N LEU A 26 5.92 -14.65 -9.69
CA LEU A 26 5.21 -14.59 -10.96
C LEU A 26 4.78 -13.16 -11.29
N LEU A 27 4.40 -12.36 -10.28
CA LEU A 27 4.13 -10.93 -10.46
C LEU A 27 5.39 -10.18 -10.87
N ASP A 28 6.52 -10.41 -10.18
CA ASP A 28 7.81 -9.82 -10.57
C ASP A 28 8.23 -10.29 -11.97
N ALA A 29 8.08 -11.56 -12.32
CA ALA A 29 8.37 -12.04 -13.66
C ALA A 29 7.44 -11.41 -14.71
N PHE A 30 6.13 -11.31 -14.43
CA PHE A 30 5.17 -10.65 -15.31
C PHE A 30 5.55 -9.20 -15.54
N ILE A 31 5.78 -8.45 -14.46
CA ILE A 31 6.22 -7.06 -14.55
C ILE A 31 7.52 -7.02 -15.34
N TRP A 32 8.48 -7.90 -15.07
CA TRP A 32 9.76 -8.02 -15.79
C TRP A 32 9.58 -8.12 -17.29
N PHE A 33 8.72 -9.00 -17.80
CA PHE A 33 8.53 -9.18 -19.25
C PHE A 33 7.52 -8.22 -19.88
N ALA A 34 6.61 -7.63 -19.10
CA ALA A 34 5.61 -6.72 -19.61
C ALA A 34 6.24 -5.41 -20.12
N PRO A 35 5.73 -4.83 -21.23
CA PRO A 35 6.09 -3.47 -21.61
C PRO A 35 5.60 -2.49 -20.54
N ARG A 36 6.25 -1.33 -20.46
CA ARG A 36 5.84 -0.31 -19.49
C ARG A 36 4.57 0.38 -19.97
N LEU A 37 3.50 0.34 -19.19
CA LEU A 37 2.24 1.02 -19.50
C LEU A 37 2.25 2.41 -18.86
N SER A 38 2.71 3.40 -19.63
CA SER A 38 2.98 4.76 -19.15
C SER A 38 1.77 5.67 -19.24
N ILE A 39 1.61 6.52 -18.22
CA ILE A 39 0.63 7.62 -18.16
C ILE A 39 1.30 9.00 -18.25
N GLU A 40 2.60 9.03 -18.54
CA GLU A 40 3.40 10.26 -18.64
C GLU A 40 2.77 11.32 -19.56
N PRO A 41 2.25 10.98 -20.77
CA PRO A 41 1.64 11.99 -21.63
C PRO A 41 0.41 12.67 -21.00
N LEU A 42 -0.37 11.95 -20.17
CA LEU A 42 -1.50 12.56 -19.46
C LEU A 42 -1.04 13.48 -18.34
N LEU A 43 0.00 13.10 -17.60
CA LEU A 43 0.55 13.96 -16.55
C LEU A 43 1.19 15.23 -17.14
N GLN A 44 1.86 15.14 -18.29
CA GLN A 44 2.37 16.30 -19.03
C GLN A 44 1.24 17.22 -19.53
N ARG A 45 0.13 16.64 -20.01
CA ARG A 45 -1.08 17.41 -20.38
C ARG A 45 -1.71 18.11 -19.18
N PHE A 46 -1.76 17.44 -18.03
CA PHE A 46 -2.24 18.05 -16.80
C PHE A 46 -1.29 19.14 -16.30
N ALA A 47 0.02 18.92 -16.39
CA ALA A 47 1.04 19.90 -16.02
C ALA A 47 0.93 21.18 -16.87
N SER A 48 0.82 21.04 -18.19
CA SER A 48 0.63 22.18 -19.11
C SER A 48 -0.68 22.92 -18.85
N PHE A 49 -1.78 22.19 -18.58
CA PHE A 49 -3.04 22.80 -18.15
C PHE A 49 -2.89 23.58 -16.84
N TYR A 50 -2.19 23.02 -15.84
CA TYR A 50 -1.94 23.67 -14.56
C TYR A 50 -1.13 24.96 -14.70
N VAL A 51 -0.04 24.92 -15.48
CA VAL A 51 0.77 26.11 -15.79
C VAL A 51 -0.08 27.18 -16.48
N GLY A 52 -0.93 26.78 -17.44
CA GLY A 52 -1.83 27.72 -18.13
C GLY A 52 -2.80 28.47 -17.21
N ILE A 53 -3.22 27.86 -16.09
CA ILE A 53 -4.03 28.55 -15.05
C ILE A 53 -3.20 29.63 -14.34
N PHE A 54 -1.94 29.34 -14.04
CA PHE A 54 -1.04 30.28 -13.36
C PHE A 54 -0.56 31.42 -14.27
N ASP A 55 -0.33 31.14 -15.55
CA ASP A 55 -0.01 32.18 -16.53
C ASP A 55 -1.16 33.20 -16.66
N GLN A 56 -2.42 32.76 -16.52
CA GLN A 56 -3.59 33.64 -16.48
C GLN A 56 -3.69 34.46 -15.19
N LEU A 57 -3.18 33.95 -14.07
CA LEU A 57 -3.08 34.69 -12.81
C LEU A 57 -1.99 35.78 -12.86
N GLY A 58 -0.99 35.64 -13.74
CA GLY A 58 -0.04 36.70 -14.12
C GLY A 58 0.59 37.44 -12.94
N GLU A 59 0.54 38.77 -12.98
CA GLU A 59 1.10 39.66 -11.94
C GLU A 59 0.47 39.48 -10.55
N ALA A 60 -0.77 38.97 -10.47
CA ALA A 60 -1.45 38.73 -9.18
C ALA A 60 -0.78 37.60 -8.38
N ALA A 61 -0.20 36.60 -9.06
CA ALA A 61 0.57 35.54 -8.41
C ALA A 61 1.94 36.05 -7.90
N VAL A 62 2.58 36.93 -8.67
CA VAL A 62 3.89 37.54 -8.32
C VAL A 62 3.75 38.50 -7.12
N THR A 63 2.66 39.27 -7.08
CA THR A 63 2.38 40.21 -5.98
C THR A 63 1.88 39.54 -4.71
N ALA A 64 1.30 38.35 -4.80
CA ALA A 64 0.85 37.56 -3.64
C ALA A 64 2.02 36.86 -2.88
N GLY A 65 3.23 36.86 -3.43
CA GLY A 65 4.47 36.49 -2.74
C GLY A 65 5.36 35.52 -3.53
N PRO A 66 6.69 35.52 -3.29
CA PRO A 66 7.66 34.76 -4.07
C PRO A 66 7.42 33.24 -4.06
N GLY A 67 6.85 32.70 -2.98
CA GLY A 67 6.54 31.27 -2.89
C GLY A 67 5.45 30.78 -3.85
N LEU A 68 4.55 31.66 -4.32
CA LEU A 68 3.48 31.30 -5.28
C LEU A 68 3.99 31.28 -6.73
N ALA A 69 5.02 32.06 -7.04
CA ALA A 69 5.62 32.12 -8.37
C ALA A 69 6.37 30.83 -8.74
N ASP A 70 6.94 30.13 -7.75
CA ASP A 70 7.68 28.89 -7.95
C ASP A 70 6.81 27.62 -7.94
N LEU A 71 5.53 27.71 -7.52
CA LEU A 71 4.64 26.55 -7.43
C LEU A 71 4.41 25.83 -8.76
N PRO A 72 4.20 26.52 -9.91
CA PRO A 72 4.04 25.86 -11.19
C PRO A 72 5.22 24.96 -11.53
N ALA A 73 6.45 25.46 -11.36
CA ALA A 73 7.68 24.70 -11.62
C ALA A 73 7.83 23.49 -10.69
N GLN A 74 7.48 23.63 -9.41
CA GLN A 74 7.51 22.52 -8.46
C GLN A 74 6.50 21.43 -8.83
N VAL A 75 5.27 21.82 -9.17
CA VAL A 75 4.21 20.88 -9.56
C VAL A 75 4.54 20.18 -10.87
N THR A 76 5.04 20.89 -11.89
CA THR A 76 5.43 20.27 -13.16
C THR A 76 6.59 19.30 -12.99
N THR A 77 7.60 19.65 -12.19
CA THR A 77 8.73 18.76 -11.87
C THR A 77 8.25 17.49 -11.15
N ALA A 78 7.33 17.64 -10.18
CA ALA A 78 6.75 16.50 -9.47
C ALA A 78 5.91 15.60 -10.40
N LEU A 79 5.12 16.18 -11.31
CA LEU A 79 4.31 15.44 -12.27
C LEU A 79 5.16 14.72 -13.32
N ASP A 80 6.27 15.33 -13.77
CA ASP A 80 7.22 14.71 -14.70
C ASP A 80 7.95 13.53 -14.05
N ALA A 81 8.46 13.72 -12.82
CA ALA A 81 9.07 12.65 -12.04
C ALA A 81 8.08 11.50 -11.77
N ALA A 82 6.81 11.81 -11.47
CA ALA A 82 5.75 10.82 -11.33
C ALA A 82 5.47 10.12 -12.67
N GLY A 83 5.38 10.84 -13.78
CA GLY A 83 5.18 10.27 -15.12
C GLY A 83 6.26 9.28 -15.50
N LYS A 84 7.52 9.58 -15.16
CA LYS A 84 8.68 8.74 -15.47
C LYS A 84 8.84 7.52 -14.56
N SER A 85 8.23 7.50 -13.39
CA SER A 85 8.29 6.37 -12.44
C SER A 85 7.05 5.49 -12.47
N LEU A 86 5.88 6.02 -12.83
CA LEU A 86 4.63 5.27 -12.78
C LEU A 86 4.49 4.29 -13.96
N ASN A 87 4.08 3.07 -13.64
CA ASN A 87 3.67 2.06 -14.58
C ASN A 87 2.32 1.47 -14.13
N LEU A 88 1.30 1.51 -14.99
CA LEU A 88 -0.04 1.04 -14.61
C LEU A 88 -0.07 -0.45 -14.26
N PHE A 89 0.85 -1.27 -14.77
CA PHE A 89 0.94 -2.68 -14.39
C PHE A 89 1.32 -2.87 -12.92
N ASP A 90 1.93 -1.88 -12.27
CA ASP A 90 2.27 -1.93 -10.85
C ASP A 90 1.00 -2.01 -9.98
N LEU A 91 -0.16 -1.57 -10.51
CA LEU A 91 -1.47 -1.73 -9.85
C LEU A 91 -1.88 -3.20 -9.66
N LEU A 92 -1.26 -4.14 -10.40
CA LEU A 92 -1.46 -5.57 -10.19
C LEU A 92 -0.87 -6.05 -8.84
N VAL A 93 0.05 -5.28 -8.25
CA VAL A 93 0.69 -5.61 -6.98
C VAL A 93 0.07 -4.81 -5.84
N SER A 94 -0.71 -5.48 -5.01
CA SER A 94 -1.31 -4.87 -3.81
C SER A 94 -0.35 -4.82 -2.61
N SER A 95 0.79 -4.13 -2.73
CA SER A 95 1.80 -4.07 -1.65
C SER A 95 1.31 -3.33 -0.41
N SER A 96 0.62 -2.21 -0.56
CA SER A 96 0.17 -1.39 0.59
C SER A 96 -0.96 -2.05 1.39
N LEU A 97 -1.94 -2.65 0.70
CA LEU A 97 -3.15 -3.19 1.35
C LEU A 97 -3.01 -4.65 1.79
N TYR A 98 -2.33 -5.46 0.98
CA TYR A 98 -2.24 -6.92 1.15
C TYR A 98 -0.82 -7.42 1.36
N HIS A 99 0.16 -6.52 1.47
CA HIS A 99 1.56 -6.85 1.74
C HIS A 99 2.13 -7.86 0.73
N VAL A 100 1.71 -7.77 -0.54
CA VAL A 100 2.29 -8.55 -1.63
C VAL A 100 3.69 -7.98 -1.93
N PRO A 101 4.78 -8.73 -1.74
CA PRO A 101 6.10 -8.26 -2.11
C PRO A 101 6.27 -8.23 -3.62
N SER A 102 6.94 -7.20 -4.12
CA SER A 102 7.40 -7.11 -5.51
C SER A 102 8.65 -6.24 -5.54
N LEU A 103 9.74 -6.77 -6.08
CA LEU A 103 11.00 -6.01 -6.16
C LEU A 103 10.87 -4.89 -7.19
N LEU A 104 10.21 -5.19 -8.32
CA LEU A 104 10.15 -4.28 -9.45
C LEU A 104 9.21 -3.09 -9.25
N VAL A 105 8.21 -3.24 -8.37
CA VAL A 105 7.37 -2.11 -7.94
C VAL A 105 8.11 -1.23 -6.93
N ILE A 106 8.95 -1.81 -6.08
CA ILE A 106 9.73 -1.06 -5.08
C ILE A 106 10.93 -0.35 -5.74
N LEU A 107 11.53 -0.97 -6.76
CA LEU A 107 12.69 -0.47 -7.49
C LEU A 107 12.36 -0.35 -8.99
N PRO A 108 11.55 0.66 -9.39
CA PRO A 108 11.10 0.82 -10.77
C PRO A 108 12.26 1.09 -11.75
N ASP A 109 13.34 1.72 -11.27
CA ASP A 109 14.49 2.11 -12.08
C ASP A 109 15.36 0.93 -12.55
N LEU A 110 15.14 -0.29 -12.04
CA LEU A 110 15.83 -1.50 -12.51
C LEU A 110 15.51 -1.84 -13.97
N LYS A 111 14.46 -1.22 -14.55
CA LYS A 111 13.99 -1.44 -15.92
C LYS A 111 14.24 -0.21 -16.79
N THR A 112 15.47 -0.09 -17.29
CA THR A 112 15.90 1.10 -18.06
C THR A 112 15.63 1.03 -19.56
N SER A 113 15.37 -0.15 -20.14
CA SER A 113 15.27 -0.33 -21.60
C SER A 113 14.14 -1.27 -22.01
N GLN A 114 12.90 -0.80 -21.89
CA GLN A 114 11.73 -1.53 -22.37
C GLN A 114 10.85 -0.70 -23.28
N ALA A 115 10.13 -1.40 -24.15
CA ALA A 115 9.05 -0.82 -24.94
C ALA A 115 8.05 -0.15 -24.00
N THR A 116 7.80 1.13 -24.23
CA THR A 116 6.79 1.92 -23.54
C THR A 116 5.51 1.93 -24.38
N LEU A 117 4.40 1.58 -23.74
CA LEU A 117 3.06 1.77 -24.27
C LEU A 117 2.47 3.00 -23.61
N GLU A 118 2.38 4.08 -24.37
CA GLU A 118 1.89 5.35 -23.89
C GLU A 118 0.37 5.44 -24.02
N LEU A 119 -0.30 5.68 -22.90
CA LEU A 119 -1.74 5.92 -22.88
C LEU A 119 -2.02 7.42 -22.93
N VAL A 120 -2.57 7.86 -24.06
CA VAL A 120 -2.80 9.27 -24.37
C VAL A 120 -4.22 9.74 -24.00
N SER A 121 -5.16 8.80 -23.83
CA SER A 121 -6.57 9.08 -23.53
C SER A 121 -6.87 8.84 -22.06
N LEU A 122 -7.55 9.81 -21.43
CA LEU A 122 -8.03 9.69 -20.04
C LEU A 122 -8.93 8.48 -19.86
N PHE A 123 -9.82 8.21 -20.83
CA PHE A 123 -10.69 7.04 -20.79
C PHE A 123 -9.88 5.73 -20.73
N ASN A 124 -8.86 5.59 -21.58
CA ASN A 124 -8.03 4.38 -21.61
C ASN A 124 -7.22 4.21 -20.32
N VAL A 125 -6.71 5.30 -19.74
CA VAL A 125 -6.00 5.25 -18.45
C VAL A 125 -6.95 4.90 -17.32
N SER A 126 -8.12 5.53 -17.24
CA SER A 126 -9.11 5.23 -16.20
C SER A 126 -9.65 3.81 -16.32
N SER A 127 -9.97 3.33 -17.53
CA SER A 127 -10.46 1.97 -17.74
C SER A 127 -9.39 0.92 -17.44
N SER A 128 -8.16 1.12 -17.93
CA SER A 128 -7.06 0.19 -17.68
C SER A 128 -6.66 0.20 -16.22
N GLY A 129 -6.55 1.38 -15.59
CA GLY A 129 -6.27 1.51 -14.17
C GLY A 129 -7.35 0.87 -13.30
N LEU A 130 -8.63 1.01 -13.65
CA LEU A 130 -9.73 0.35 -12.96
C LEU A 130 -9.62 -1.18 -13.08
N VAL A 131 -9.44 -1.71 -14.29
CA VAL A 131 -9.31 -3.16 -14.52
C VAL A 131 -8.09 -3.73 -13.81
N LEU A 132 -6.92 -3.10 -13.97
CA LEU A 132 -5.67 -3.53 -13.35
C LEU A 132 -5.73 -3.41 -11.83
N GLY A 133 -6.33 -2.34 -11.28
CA GLY A 133 -6.54 -2.18 -9.85
C GLY A 133 -7.50 -3.23 -9.26
N LEU A 134 -8.59 -3.56 -9.97
CA LEU A 134 -9.52 -4.62 -9.55
C LEU A 134 -8.85 -6.00 -9.57
N LEU A 135 -8.05 -6.28 -10.61
CA LEU A 135 -7.26 -7.50 -10.72
C LEU A 135 -6.17 -7.57 -9.66
N GLY A 136 -5.43 -6.49 -9.44
CA GLY A 136 -4.40 -6.42 -8.40
C GLY A 136 -4.96 -6.59 -7.00
N LEU A 137 -6.15 -6.03 -6.74
CA LEU A 137 -6.89 -6.28 -5.50
C LEU A 137 -7.27 -7.76 -5.38
N LEU A 138 -7.74 -8.39 -6.46
CA LEU A 138 -8.07 -9.81 -6.47
C LEU A 138 -6.85 -10.69 -6.20
N LEU A 139 -5.70 -10.37 -6.80
CA LEU A 139 -4.43 -11.06 -6.57
C LEU A 139 -3.95 -10.87 -5.12
N GLY A 140 -4.03 -9.66 -4.58
CA GLY A 140 -3.67 -9.37 -3.19
C GLY A 140 -4.56 -10.11 -2.19
N VAL A 141 -5.87 -10.13 -2.42
CA VAL A 141 -6.82 -10.90 -1.59
C VAL A 141 -6.51 -12.39 -1.70
N THR A 142 -6.26 -12.90 -2.90
CA THR A 142 -5.90 -14.31 -3.11
C THR A 142 -4.63 -14.66 -2.34
N TYR A 143 -3.59 -13.84 -2.46
CA TYR A 143 -2.34 -13.98 -1.73
C TYR A 143 -2.56 -14.03 -0.21
N MET A 144 -3.27 -13.05 0.37
CA MET A 144 -3.54 -13.08 1.82
C MET A 144 -4.41 -14.27 2.25
N ASN A 145 -5.33 -14.75 1.40
CA ASN A 145 -6.07 -15.97 1.69
C ASN A 145 -5.16 -17.22 1.67
N LEU A 146 -4.14 -17.26 0.80
CA LEU A 146 -3.12 -18.32 0.81
C LEU A 146 -2.29 -18.27 2.09
N LEU A 147 -1.82 -17.08 2.50
CA LEU A 147 -1.09 -16.92 3.76
C LEU A 147 -1.93 -17.27 4.99
N ALA A 148 -3.20 -16.88 5.01
CA ALA A 148 -4.11 -17.15 6.12
C ALA A 148 -4.33 -18.65 6.39
N ARG A 149 -4.10 -19.52 5.40
CA ARG A 149 -4.27 -20.98 5.55
C ARG A 149 -3.19 -21.64 6.39
N ILE A 150 -1.96 -21.10 6.33
CA ILE A 150 -0.81 -21.69 7.01
C ILE A 150 -0.67 -21.21 8.46
N VAL A 151 -1.37 -20.13 8.81
CA VAL A 151 -1.39 -19.63 10.19
C VAL A 151 -2.33 -20.52 11.01
N PRO A 152 -1.84 -21.18 12.08
CA PRO A 152 -2.66 -22.05 12.90
C PRO A 152 -3.77 -21.23 13.56
N LEU A 153 -4.96 -21.31 12.97
CA LEU A 153 -6.22 -21.04 13.64
C LEU A 153 -6.32 -22.13 14.72
N GLY A 154 -6.88 -21.85 15.90
CA GLY A 154 -6.94 -22.80 17.04
C GLY A 154 -7.56 -24.18 16.75
N GLU A 155 -7.95 -24.47 15.51
CA GLU A 155 -8.37 -25.75 14.98
C GLU A 155 -7.68 -26.02 13.62
N GLY A 156 -6.37 -26.34 13.63
CA GLY A 156 -5.63 -26.91 12.49
C GLY A 156 -5.63 -26.15 11.16
N GLU A 157 -4.97 -26.72 10.14
CA GLU A 157 -5.12 -26.26 8.75
C GLU A 157 -6.59 -26.44 8.35
N LYS A 158 -7.29 -25.36 8.00
CA LYS A 158 -8.58 -25.49 7.33
C LYS A 158 -8.31 -26.12 5.96
N SER A 159 -8.55 -27.42 5.84
CA SER A 159 -8.60 -28.14 4.57
C SER A 159 -9.81 -27.66 3.76
N VAL A 160 -9.71 -26.45 3.22
CA VAL A 160 -10.79 -25.84 2.44
C VAL A 160 -10.78 -26.47 1.05
N THR A 161 -11.87 -27.13 0.68
CA THR A 161 -12.06 -27.64 -0.68
C THR A 161 -11.93 -26.48 -1.70
N PRO A 162 -11.40 -26.72 -2.91
CA PRO A 162 -11.22 -25.68 -3.93
C PRO A 162 -12.44 -24.74 -4.15
N PRO A 163 -13.71 -25.22 -4.22
CA PRO A 163 -14.85 -24.32 -4.40
C PRO A 163 -15.10 -23.39 -3.21
N LEU A 164 -14.88 -23.87 -1.98
CA LEU A 164 -15.04 -23.04 -0.79
C LEU A 164 -13.98 -21.94 -0.75
N PHE A 165 -12.77 -22.20 -1.23
CA PHE A 165 -11.72 -21.18 -1.33
C PHE A 165 -12.08 -20.07 -2.32
N PHE A 166 -12.53 -20.43 -3.52
CA PHE A 166 -12.93 -19.43 -4.51
C PHE A 166 -14.05 -18.54 -3.98
N SER A 167 -15.05 -19.12 -3.32
CA SER A 167 -16.14 -18.36 -2.70
C SER A 167 -15.65 -17.41 -1.59
N ALA A 168 -14.64 -17.84 -0.80
CA ALA A 168 -14.03 -17.01 0.23
C ALA A 168 -13.24 -15.84 -0.38
N VAL A 169 -12.40 -16.12 -1.40
CA VAL A 169 -11.65 -15.09 -2.12
C VAL A 169 -12.59 -14.05 -2.74
N LEU A 170 -13.63 -14.49 -3.45
CA LEU A 170 -14.60 -13.57 -4.07
C LEU A 170 -15.31 -12.70 -3.03
N ARG A 171 -15.73 -13.29 -1.91
CA ARG A 171 -16.36 -12.56 -0.81
C ARG A 171 -15.41 -11.54 -0.19
N HIS A 172 -14.17 -11.94 0.09
CA HIS A 172 -13.15 -11.05 0.64
C HIS A 172 -12.84 -9.92 -0.34
N TRP A 173 -12.74 -10.21 -1.65
CA TRP A 173 -12.54 -9.22 -2.70
C TRP A 173 -13.67 -8.17 -2.74
N LEU A 174 -14.93 -8.59 -2.73
CA LEU A 174 -16.08 -7.68 -2.69
C LEU A 174 -16.11 -6.82 -1.42
N ARG A 175 -15.78 -7.39 -0.27
CA ARG A 175 -15.72 -6.63 1.00
C ARG A 175 -14.59 -5.60 0.99
N SER A 176 -13.46 -5.95 0.41
CA SER A 176 -12.31 -5.07 0.28
C SER A 176 -12.58 -3.94 -0.69
N LEU A 177 -13.31 -4.21 -1.79
CA LEU A 177 -13.85 -3.18 -2.67
C LEU A 177 -14.76 -2.22 -1.89
N GLY A 178 -15.69 -2.76 -1.10
CA GLY A 178 -16.58 -1.96 -0.25
C GLY A 178 -15.82 -1.11 0.77
N PHE A 179 -14.77 -1.66 1.40
CA PHE A 179 -13.89 -0.90 2.29
C PHE A 179 -13.18 0.23 1.56
N LEU A 180 -12.58 -0.02 0.40
CA LEU A 180 -11.90 0.99 -0.40
C LEU A 180 -12.86 2.08 -0.88
N LEU A 181 -14.08 1.73 -1.26
CA LEU A 181 -15.11 2.70 -1.66
C LEU A 181 -15.48 3.62 -0.47
N VAL A 182 -15.72 3.05 0.71
CA VAL A 182 -16.02 3.84 1.92
C VAL A 182 -14.85 4.73 2.30
N LEU A 183 -13.62 4.21 2.23
CA LEU A 183 -12.41 4.97 2.52
C LEU A 183 -12.21 6.11 1.51
N LEU A 184 -12.42 5.85 0.22
CA LEU A 184 -12.36 6.85 -0.85
C LEU A 184 -13.38 7.98 -0.62
N LEU A 185 -14.63 7.63 -0.33
CA LEU A 185 -15.68 8.61 -0.03
C LEU A 185 -15.35 9.43 1.21
N PHE A 186 -14.80 8.80 2.25
CA PHE A 186 -14.34 9.50 3.46
C PHE A 186 -13.20 10.47 3.16
N LEU A 187 -12.20 10.05 2.39
CA LEU A 187 -11.07 10.91 2.00
C LEU A 187 -11.52 12.07 1.11
N LEU A 188 -12.45 11.83 0.17
CA LEU A 188 -13.00 12.88 -0.69
C LEU A 188 -13.83 13.90 0.12
N MET A 189 -14.64 13.42 1.07
CA MET A 189 -15.37 14.26 2.01
C MET A 189 -14.42 15.13 2.85
N LEU A 190 -13.28 14.59 3.28
CA LEU A 190 -12.27 15.31 4.05
C LEU A 190 -11.44 16.27 3.18
N TYR A 191 -11.19 15.92 1.92
CA TYR A 191 -10.33 16.67 1.03
C TYR A 191 -10.82 18.10 0.79
N ILE A 192 -12.13 18.30 0.57
CA ILE A 192 -12.70 19.62 0.30
C ILE A 192 -12.48 20.61 1.47
N PRO A 193 -12.92 20.33 2.72
CA PRO A 193 -12.75 21.26 3.83
C PRO A 193 -11.27 21.47 4.19
N VAL A 194 -10.45 20.41 4.09
CA VAL A 194 -9.00 20.52 4.33
C VAL A 194 -8.33 21.38 3.28
N GLY A 195 -8.64 21.17 1.99
CA GLY A 195 -8.08 21.93 0.89
C GLY A 195 -8.40 23.42 1.03
N VAL A 196 -9.67 23.76 1.25
CA VAL A 196 -10.09 25.15 1.49
C VAL A 196 -9.39 25.73 2.72
N GLY A 197 -9.35 25.00 3.83
CA GLY A 197 -8.69 25.46 5.06
C GLY A 197 -7.21 25.75 4.85
N VAL A 198 -6.49 24.86 4.16
CA VAL A 198 -5.07 25.03 3.84
C VAL A 198 -4.85 26.21 2.90
N THR A 199 -5.65 26.36 1.84
CA THR A 199 -5.56 27.50 0.91
C THR A 199 -5.78 28.83 1.62
N VAL A 200 -6.78 28.92 2.50
CA VAL A 200 -7.03 30.13 3.30
C VAL A 200 -5.86 30.44 4.23
N LEU A 201 -5.28 29.43 4.89
CA LEU A 201 -4.10 29.63 5.74
C LEU A 201 -2.87 30.08 4.94
N MET A 202 -2.67 29.55 3.73
CA MET A 202 -1.59 29.98 2.84
C MET A 202 -1.72 31.45 2.43
N LEU A 203 -2.95 31.95 2.22
CA LEU A 203 -3.20 33.36 1.92
C LEU A 203 -2.83 34.29 3.09
N ILE A 204 -2.95 33.82 4.34
CA ILE A 204 -2.54 34.58 5.52
C ILE A 204 -1.01 34.53 5.68
N SER A 205 -0.45 33.33 5.62
CA SER A 205 0.99 33.09 5.68
C SER A 205 1.33 31.72 5.10
N PRO A 206 2.28 31.63 4.15
CA PRO A 206 2.73 30.34 3.60
C PRO A 206 3.15 29.33 4.67
N ALA A 207 3.77 29.79 5.76
CA ALA A 207 4.20 28.93 6.87
C ALA A 207 3.02 28.27 7.60
N LEU A 208 1.88 28.97 7.75
CA LEU A 208 0.68 28.42 8.37
C LEU A 208 0.04 27.33 7.49
N GLY A 209 0.01 27.56 6.18
CA GLY A 209 -0.47 26.58 5.22
C GLY A 209 0.36 25.30 5.22
N LEU A 210 1.70 25.42 5.17
CA LEU A 210 2.61 24.27 5.26
C LEU A 210 2.48 23.54 6.60
N GLY A 211 2.37 24.28 7.71
CA GLY A 211 2.12 23.71 9.03
C GLY A 211 0.80 22.92 9.10
N ALA A 212 -0.27 23.46 8.51
CA ALA A 212 -1.55 22.76 8.41
C ALA A 212 -1.45 21.48 7.55
N MET A 213 -0.75 21.53 6.42
CA MET A 213 -0.47 20.33 5.61
C MET A 213 0.29 19.26 6.40
N MET A 214 1.31 19.64 7.18
CA MET A 214 2.03 18.72 8.06
C MET A 214 1.11 18.09 9.12
N LEU A 215 0.25 18.89 9.76
CA LEU A 215 -0.70 18.39 10.76
C LEU A 215 -1.71 17.42 10.16
N VAL A 216 -2.25 17.73 8.99
CA VAL A 216 -3.17 16.86 8.25
C VAL A 216 -2.48 15.55 7.86
N SER A 217 -1.25 15.63 7.34
CA SER A 217 -0.45 14.45 6.99
C SER A 217 -0.19 13.55 8.21
N GLY A 218 0.16 14.15 9.36
CA GLY A 218 0.30 13.44 10.63
C GLY A 218 -1.01 12.78 11.08
N LEU A 219 -2.14 13.48 10.98
CA LEU A 219 -3.46 12.92 11.30
C LEU A 219 -3.83 11.76 10.39
N LEU A 220 -3.63 11.89 9.07
CA LEU A 220 -3.87 10.81 8.11
C LEU A 220 -2.99 9.60 8.43
N THR A 221 -1.71 9.81 8.75
CA THR A 221 -0.80 8.74 9.17
C THR A 221 -1.34 8.00 10.39
N VAL A 222 -1.85 8.72 11.40
CA VAL A 222 -2.49 8.10 12.57
C VAL A 222 -3.75 7.32 12.16
N ILE A 223 -4.63 7.89 11.32
CA ILE A 223 -5.83 7.20 10.84
C ILE A 223 -5.46 5.89 10.14
N PHE A 224 -4.52 5.91 9.18
CA PHE A 224 -4.07 4.72 8.48
C PHE A 224 -3.41 3.70 9.42
N PHE A 225 -2.67 4.15 10.43
CA PHE A 225 -2.11 3.28 11.46
C PHE A 225 -3.20 2.55 12.26
N TYR A 226 -4.31 3.22 12.60
CA TYR A 226 -5.46 2.57 13.24
C TYR A 226 -6.23 1.62 12.31
N LEU A 227 -6.14 1.83 10.99
CA LEU A 227 -6.74 0.97 9.95
C LEU A 227 -5.81 -0.15 9.46
N TYR A 228 -4.58 -0.24 10.00
CA TYR A 228 -3.54 -1.14 9.52
C TYR A 228 -3.96 -2.63 9.46
N PHE A 229 -4.82 -3.08 10.37
CA PHE A 229 -5.26 -4.48 10.44
C PHE A 229 -6.63 -4.75 9.80
N VAL A 230 -7.23 -3.79 9.08
CA VAL A 230 -8.56 -3.99 8.49
C VAL A 230 -8.56 -5.13 7.48
N THR A 231 -7.58 -5.18 6.57
CA THR A 231 -7.48 -6.23 5.54
C THR A 231 -7.22 -7.59 6.16
N VAL A 232 -6.44 -7.65 7.24
CA VAL A 232 -6.23 -8.87 8.03
C VAL A 232 -7.54 -9.35 8.64
N GLY A 233 -8.33 -8.48 9.27
CA GLY A 233 -9.64 -8.86 9.84
C GLY A 233 -10.68 -9.26 8.79
N LEU A 234 -10.65 -8.64 7.60
CA LEU A 234 -11.51 -9.01 6.47
C LEU A 234 -11.24 -10.44 5.99
N VAL A 235 -9.97 -10.82 5.88
CA VAL A 235 -9.55 -12.13 5.33
C VAL A 235 -9.47 -13.20 6.42
N LEU A 236 -8.70 -12.96 7.48
CA LEU A 236 -8.36 -13.97 8.48
C LEU A 236 -9.55 -14.32 9.39
N ASP A 237 -10.40 -13.32 9.69
CA ASP A 237 -11.60 -13.50 10.53
C ASP A 237 -12.91 -13.52 9.72
N ASN A 238 -12.85 -13.35 8.38
CA ASN A 238 -14.03 -13.27 7.53
C ASN A 238 -15.06 -12.25 8.06
N LEU A 239 -14.59 -11.11 8.59
CA LEU A 239 -15.44 -10.04 9.11
C LEU A 239 -16.04 -9.19 7.99
N GLY A 240 -17.20 -8.57 8.26
CA GLY A 240 -17.70 -7.47 7.43
C GLY A 240 -16.88 -6.19 7.64
N VAL A 241 -16.95 -5.24 6.70
CA VAL A 241 -16.14 -4.01 6.69
C VAL A 241 -16.19 -3.24 8.02
N ARG A 242 -17.39 -2.94 8.52
CA ARG A 242 -17.56 -2.21 9.79
C ARG A 242 -16.93 -2.94 10.98
N ALA A 243 -17.12 -4.27 11.05
CA ALA A 243 -16.57 -5.08 12.13
C ALA A 243 -15.04 -5.16 12.05
N ALA A 244 -14.47 -5.26 10.83
CA ALA A 244 -13.03 -5.26 10.61
C ALA A 244 -12.39 -3.93 11.01
N VAL A 245 -13.00 -2.79 10.62
CA VAL A 245 -12.57 -1.44 11.04
C VAL A 245 -12.57 -1.31 12.55
N MET A 246 -13.68 -1.66 13.20
CA MET A 246 -13.78 -1.54 14.65
C MET A 246 -12.79 -2.46 15.38
N ARG A 247 -12.59 -3.69 14.87
CA ARG A 247 -11.60 -4.61 15.43
C ARG A 247 -10.18 -4.07 15.27
N SER A 248 -9.83 -3.50 14.12
CA SER A 248 -8.52 -2.85 13.93
C SER A 248 -8.32 -1.72 14.94
N ILE A 249 -9.29 -0.83 15.07
CA ILE A 249 -9.20 0.31 16.00
C ILE A 249 -9.02 -0.15 17.44
N VAL A 250 -9.84 -1.10 17.91
CA VAL A 250 -9.78 -1.63 19.28
C VAL A 250 -8.47 -2.36 19.53
N LEU A 251 -7.97 -3.11 18.54
CA LEU A 251 -6.70 -3.84 18.65
C LEU A 251 -5.52 -2.87 18.81
N VAL A 252 -5.42 -1.88 17.92
CA VAL A 252 -4.34 -0.89 17.92
C VAL A 252 -4.40 -0.06 19.20
N ARG A 253 -5.58 0.41 19.61
CA ARG A 253 -5.74 1.20 20.85
C ARG A 253 -5.24 0.47 22.09
N ASN A 254 -5.60 -0.81 22.24
CA ASN A 254 -5.24 -1.61 23.41
C ASN A 254 -3.80 -2.15 23.38
N ASN A 255 -3.13 -2.07 22.23
CA ASN A 255 -1.78 -2.60 22.00
C ASN A 255 -0.91 -1.59 21.25
N PHE A 256 -1.07 -0.29 21.51
CA PHE A 256 -0.48 0.78 20.71
C PHE A 256 1.02 0.62 20.54
N TRP A 257 1.77 0.51 21.66
CA TRP A 257 3.23 0.39 21.65
C TRP A 257 3.73 -0.89 20.97
N SER A 258 3.06 -2.03 21.19
CA SER A 258 3.44 -3.27 20.52
C SER A 258 3.18 -3.19 19.02
N THR A 259 2.06 -2.57 18.62
CA THR A 259 1.71 -2.38 17.20
C THR A 259 2.68 -1.42 16.54
N LEU A 260 3.02 -0.31 17.21
CA LEU A 260 3.98 0.68 16.72
C LEU A 260 5.36 0.04 16.57
N GLY A 261 5.81 -0.72 17.56
CA GLY A 261 7.08 -1.45 17.49
C GLY A 261 7.10 -2.47 16.35
N PHE A 262 6.01 -3.22 16.15
CA PHE A 262 5.88 -4.15 15.02
C PHE A 262 5.93 -3.40 13.68
N PHE A 263 5.15 -2.33 13.54
CA PHE A 263 5.11 -1.50 12.34
C PHE A 263 6.49 -0.91 12.02
N LEU A 264 7.16 -0.29 12.99
CA LEU A 264 8.47 0.30 12.78
C LEU A 264 9.52 -0.75 12.45
N LEU A 265 9.53 -1.89 13.15
CA LEU A 265 10.51 -2.95 12.89
C LEU A 265 10.31 -3.58 11.50
N THR A 266 9.07 -3.86 11.09
CA THR A 266 8.79 -4.42 9.76
C THR A 266 9.13 -3.44 8.64
N ASN A 267 8.86 -2.14 8.82
CA ASN A 267 9.29 -1.11 7.87
C ASN A 267 10.81 -0.97 7.83
N LEU A 268 11.49 -0.97 8.99
CA LEU A 268 12.94 -0.90 9.06
C LEU A 268 13.61 -2.08 8.33
N ILE A 269 13.09 -3.29 8.53
CA ILE A 269 13.57 -4.48 7.81
C ILE A 269 13.32 -4.32 6.30
N SER A 270 12.11 -3.89 5.91
CA SER A 270 11.75 -3.74 4.50
C SER A 270 12.65 -2.74 3.78
N VAL A 271 12.86 -1.56 4.38
CA VAL A 271 13.75 -0.51 3.85
C VAL A 271 15.20 -1.00 3.81
N GLY A 272 15.71 -1.56 4.91
CA GLY A 272 17.09 -2.02 5.00
C GLY A 272 17.42 -3.10 3.97
N ILE A 273 16.52 -4.08 3.78
CA ILE A 273 16.68 -5.12 2.76
C ILE A 273 16.57 -4.51 1.36
N THR A 274 15.63 -3.61 1.11
CA THR A 274 15.48 -2.97 -0.21
C THR A 274 16.78 -2.28 -0.66
N LEU A 275 17.44 -1.54 0.25
CA LEU A 275 18.72 -0.88 -0.05
C LEU A 275 19.82 -1.88 -0.43
N LEU A 276 19.91 -3.01 0.27
CA LEU A 276 20.86 -4.07 -0.07
C LEU A 276 20.52 -4.73 -1.42
N LEU A 277 19.24 -4.96 -1.68
CA LEU A 277 18.78 -5.62 -2.90
C LEU A 277 18.93 -4.74 -4.13
N GLN A 278 18.86 -3.42 -3.98
CA GLN A 278 19.10 -2.46 -5.07
C GLN A 278 20.50 -2.63 -5.63
N GLU A 279 21.53 -2.68 -4.78
CA GLU A 279 22.91 -2.90 -5.19
C GLU A 279 23.08 -4.26 -5.89
N VAL A 280 22.57 -5.33 -5.28
CA VAL A 280 22.68 -6.69 -5.83
C VAL A 280 21.92 -6.84 -7.15
N ALA A 281 20.75 -6.21 -7.30
CA ALA A 281 19.93 -6.32 -8.50
C ALA A 281 20.61 -5.73 -9.74
N THR A 282 21.54 -4.78 -9.56
CA THR A 282 22.29 -4.16 -10.66
C THR A 282 23.47 -5.02 -11.15
N MET A 283 23.82 -6.11 -10.46
CA MET A 283 24.92 -7.02 -10.83
C MET A 283 24.59 -7.95 -12.01
N GLY A 284 23.53 -7.68 -12.76
CA GLY A 284 23.04 -8.46 -13.88
C GLY A 284 21.86 -9.39 -13.53
N LEU A 285 21.46 -10.25 -14.48
CA LEU A 285 20.24 -11.06 -14.37
C LEU A 285 20.24 -11.99 -13.13
N ALA A 286 21.39 -12.58 -12.77
CA ALA A 286 21.49 -13.43 -11.59
C ALA A 286 21.28 -12.63 -10.30
N GLY A 287 21.83 -11.41 -10.23
CA GLY A 287 21.62 -10.49 -9.11
C GLY A 287 20.15 -10.07 -9.00
N LEU A 288 19.51 -9.74 -10.12
CA LEU A 288 18.08 -9.41 -10.16
C LEU A 288 17.20 -10.56 -9.68
N VAL A 289 17.40 -11.78 -10.20
CA VAL A 289 16.62 -12.96 -9.82
C VAL A 289 16.86 -13.32 -8.35
N GLY A 290 18.11 -13.26 -7.89
CA GLY A 290 18.46 -13.44 -6.49
C GLY A 290 17.77 -12.42 -5.58
N SER A 291 17.79 -11.14 -5.96
CA SER A 291 17.10 -10.08 -5.24
C SER A 291 15.59 -10.28 -5.22
N ALA A 292 14.97 -10.70 -6.32
CA ALA A 292 13.54 -10.98 -6.37
C ALA A 292 13.16 -12.13 -5.43
N LEU A 293 13.96 -13.20 -5.39
CA LEU A 293 13.78 -14.32 -4.46
C LEU A 293 13.89 -13.89 -3.00
N VAL A 294 14.92 -13.11 -2.65
CA VAL A 294 15.11 -12.60 -1.29
C VAL A 294 13.98 -11.65 -0.90
N ASN A 295 13.58 -10.75 -1.80
CA ASN A 295 12.47 -9.81 -1.56
C ASN A 295 11.15 -10.56 -1.33
N ALA A 296 10.83 -11.54 -2.18
CA ALA A 296 9.66 -12.38 -2.01
C ALA A 296 9.70 -13.13 -0.68
N PHE A 297 10.85 -13.70 -0.30
CA PHE A 297 11.01 -14.42 0.97
C PHE A 297 10.84 -13.51 2.18
N VAL A 298 11.53 -12.36 2.21
CA VAL A 298 11.47 -11.40 3.31
C VAL A 298 10.06 -10.82 3.44
N GLY A 299 9.49 -10.30 2.35
CA GLY A 299 8.17 -9.69 2.38
C GLY A 299 7.06 -10.68 2.73
N THR A 300 7.14 -11.92 2.23
CA THR A 300 6.18 -12.97 2.61
C THR A 300 6.32 -13.35 4.07
N GLY A 301 7.54 -13.46 4.60
CA GLY A 301 7.79 -13.75 6.01
C GLY A 301 7.22 -12.66 6.93
N LEU A 302 7.39 -11.39 6.56
CA LEU A 302 6.79 -10.25 7.25
C LEU A 302 5.26 -10.26 7.18
N ALA A 303 4.68 -10.60 6.03
CA ALA A 303 3.24 -10.71 5.86
C ALA A 303 2.63 -11.85 6.72
N VAL A 304 3.29 -13.00 6.81
CA VAL A 304 2.85 -14.09 7.72
C VAL A 304 3.01 -13.67 9.18
N ALA A 305 4.12 -13.01 9.52
CA ALA A 305 4.34 -12.48 10.87
C ALA A 305 3.26 -11.48 11.28
N LEU A 306 2.75 -10.65 10.36
CA LEU A 306 1.63 -9.74 10.57
C LEU A 306 0.36 -10.48 10.99
N LEU A 307 0.03 -11.58 10.29
CA LEU A 307 -1.14 -12.41 10.62
C LEU A 307 -1.03 -13.04 12.02
N ILE A 308 0.17 -13.54 12.37
CA ILE A 308 0.45 -14.12 13.69
C ILE A 308 0.38 -13.06 14.79
N PHE A 309 0.98 -11.89 14.54
CA PHE A 309 0.96 -10.76 15.47
C PHE A 309 -0.48 -10.30 15.73
N TYR A 310 -1.27 -10.13 14.68
CA TYR A 310 -2.69 -9.79 14.78
C TYR A 310 -3.46 -10.77 15.67
N ARG A 311 -3.33 -12.07 15.42
CA ARG A 311 -3.98 -13.14 16.20
C ARG A 311 -3.59 -13.11 17.66
N THR A 312 -2.29 -13.03 17.93
CA THR A 312 -1.75 -12.97 19.30
C THR A 312 -2.34 -11.79 20.06
N ARG A 313 -2.40 -10.62 19.43
CA ARG A 313 -2.90 -9.40 20.07
C ARG A 313 -4.41 -9.43 20.28
N LEU A 314 -5.16 -10.13 19.45
CA LEU A 314 -6.59 -10.35 19.68
C LEU A 314 -6.85 -11.15 20.95
N ILE A 315 -6.10 -12.24 21.17
CA ILE A 315 -6.23 -13.08 22.38
C ILE A 315 -5.92 -12.25 23.63
N VAL A 316 -4.78 -11.55 23.64
CA VAL A 316 -4.39 -10.67 24.76
C VAL A 316 -5.44 -9.60 25.03
N THR A 317 -6.07 -9.06 23.99
CA THR A 317 -7.12 -8.04 24.15
C THR A 317 -8.40 -8.64 24.74
N ALA A 318 -8.76 -9.87 24.33
CA ALA A 318 -9.93 -10.58 24.88
C ALA A 318 -9.75 -10.89 26.37
N GLU A 319 -8.57 -11.36 26.78
CA GLU A 319 -8.23 -11.64 28.18
C GLU A 319 -8.31 -10.36 29.04
N LYS A 320 -7.77 -9.24 28.57
CA LYS A 320 -7.87 -7.94 29.27
C LYS A 320 -9.31 -7.49 29.46
N ILE A 321 -10.17 -7.66 28.45
CA ILE A 321 -11.57 -7.25 28.53
C ILE A 321 -12.37 -8.16 29.48
N GLN A 322 -12.05 -9.45 29.54
CA GLN A 322 -12.69 -10.40 30.46
C GLN A 322 -12.28 -10.15 31.91
N GLY A 323 -10.98 -9.94 32.18
CA GLY A 323 -10.47 -9.65 33.52
C GLY A 323 -10.91 -8.31 34.11
N GLN A 324 -11.43 -7.38 33.30
CA GLN A 324 -12.02 -6.12 33.78
C GLN A 324 -13.50 -6.26 34.18
N LYS A 325 -14.14 -7.39 33.84
CA LYS A 325 -15.57 -7.65 34.14
C LYS A 325 -15.78 -8.55 35.37
N SER A 326 -14.72 -9.13 35.92
CA SER A 326 -14.68 -9.91 37.16
C SER A 326 -14.27 -9.05 38.34
#